data_AF-A0A964YM81-F1
#
_entry.id   AF-A0A964YM81-F1
#
_cell.length_a   1.000
_cell.length_b   1.000
_cell.length_c   1.000
_cell.angle_alpha   90.00
_cell.angle_beta   90.00
_cell.angle_gamma   90.00
#
_symmetry.space_group_name_H-M   'P 1'
#
loop_
_entity.id
_entity.type
_entity.pdbx_description
1 polymer ?
#
loop_
_entity_poly.entity_id
_entity_poly.type
_entity_poly.pdbx_seq_one_letter_code
_entity_poly.pdbx_strand_id
1 'polypeptide(L)'
;MQKICVFPGTFDPLTLGHVDIIKRALPLFDKIIVAVGINAGKEPMFSAEQRQLWIEEIFSGEEKISSGVYEGLTVNFCKQMHANYILRGIRYVSDFEYEKAIADANRNLDPTIETFFLTCEPKYTSVASTIVRDIIRNGGDASQFLPDQVASSIRAKI
;
A
#
# COMPACT_ATOMS: atom_id res chain seq x y z
N MET A 1 24.45 -1.93 5.46
CA MET A 1 23.23 -1.33 6.06
C MET A 1 22.03 -2.05 5.46
N GLN A 2 21.05 -2.43 6.26
CA GLN A 2 19.86 -3.16 5.77
C GLN A 2 19.01 -2.23 4.90
N LYS A 3 18.58 -2.70 3.73
CA LYS A 3 17.69 -1.97 2.82
C LYS A 3 16.25 -2.14 3.28
N ILE A 4 15.79 -1.25 4.16
CA ILE A 4 14.42 -1.24 4.67
C ILE A 4 13.57 -0.27 3.84
N CYS A 5 12.46 -0.76 3.30
CA CYS A 5 11.52 0.01 2.51
C CYS A 5 10.17 0.12 3.21
N VAL A 6 9.54 1.30 3.15
CA VAL A 6 8.14 1.50 3.51
C VAL A 6 7.32 1.58 2.23
N PHE A 7 6.28 0.77 2.12
CA PHE A 7 5.24 0.91 1.10
C PHE A 7 4.00 1.54 1.76
N PRO A 8 3.90 2.88 1.78
CA PRO A 8 2.78 3.56 2.42
C PRO A 8 1.54 3.48 1.54
N GLY A 9 0.36 3.47 2.14
CA GLY A 9 -0.89 3.52 1.40
C GLY A 9 -2.10 3.55 2.33
N THR A 10 -3.25 3.93 1.76
CA THR A 10 -4.52 3.77 2.50
C THR A 10 -4.95 2.31 2.49
N PHE A 11 -4.71 1.55 1.42
CA PHE A 11 -5.04 0.11 1.34
C PHE A 11 -6.49 -0.21 1.71
N ASP A 12 -7.43 0.55 1.14
CA ASP A 12 -8.85 0.50 1.52
C ASP A 12 -9.75 0.09 0.33
N PRO A 13 -9.83 -1.21 0.00
CA PRO A 13 -9.08 -2.33 0.59
C PRO A 13 -7.71 -2.57 -0.08
N LEU A 14 -6.92 -3.49 0.48
CA LEU A 14 -5.73 -4.05 -0.19
C LEU A 14 -6.19 -4.86 -1.41
N THR A 15 -5.53 -4.71 -2.56
CA THR A 15 -5.95 -5.29 -3.84
C THR A 15 -4.85 -6.15 -4.44
N LEU A 16 -5.16 -6.93 -5.46
CA LEU A 16 -4.15 -7.71 -6.20
C LEU A 16 -3.05 -6.84 -6.81
N GLY A 17 -3.37 -5.60 -7.20
CA GLY A 17 -2.38 -4.64 -7.69
C GLY A 17 -1.37 -4.22 -6.60
N HIS A 18 -1.82 -4.05 -5.35
CA HIS A 18 -0.90 -3.80 -4.24
C HIS A 18 0.01 -5.00 -3.95
N VAL A 19 -0.56 -6.21 -3.97
CA VAL A 19 0.19 -7.46 -3.75
C VAL A 19 1.26 -7.67 -4.83
N ASP A 20 0.95 -7.36 -6.09
CA ASP A 20 1.92 -7.41 -7.19
C ASP A 20 3.15 -6.52 -6.92
N ILE A 21 2.91 -5.25 -6.57
CA ILE A 21 3.98 -4.29 -6.28
C ILE A 21 4.85 -4.76 -5.11
N ILE A 22 4.23 -5.27 -4.03
CA ILE A 22 4.96 -5.80 -2.87
C ILE A 22 5.83 -6.99 -3.28
N LYS A 23 5.27 -7.97 -4.00
CA LYS A 23 6.00 -9.16 -4.44
C LYS A 23 7.16 -8.83 -5.37
N ARG A 24 6.97 -7.87 -6.29
CA ARG A 24 8.03 -7.43 -7.21
C ARG A 24 9.12 -6.61 -6.52
N ALA A 25 8.83 -6.01 -5.37
CA ALA A 25 9.81 -5.29 -4.56
C ALA A 25 10.62 -6.19 -3.62
N LEU A 26 10.15 -7.40 -3.27
CA LEU A 26 10.86 -8.36 -2.41
C LEU A 26 12.33 -8.63 -2.77
N PRO A 27 12.73 -8.78 -4.05
CA PRO A 27 14.14 -8.98 -4.40
C PRO A 27 14.99 -7.71 -4.27
N LEU A 28 14.39 -6.52 -4.12
CA LEU A 28 15.09 -5.23 -4.09
C LEU A 28 15.48 -4.79 -2.67
N PHE A 29 14.74 -5.26 -1.67
CA PHE A 29 14.84 -4.82 -0.28
C PHE A 29 15.02 -6.01 0.68
N ASP A 30 15.71 -5.75 1.79
CA ASP A 30 15.89 -6.75 2.84
C ASP A 30 14.64 -6.86 3.72
N LYS A 31 13.87 -5.77 3.84
CA LYS A 31 12.60 -5.70 4.56
C LYS A 31 11.65 -4.70 3.90
N ILE A 32 10.37 -5.06 3.81
CA ILE A 32 9.29 -4.20 3.33
C ILE A 32 8.25 -4.03 4.43
N ILE A 33 7.96 -2.79 4.77
CA ILE A 33 6.94 -2.42 5.74
C ILE A 33 5.75 -1.85 4.96
N VAL A 34 4.65 -2.60 4.89
CA VAL A 34 3.42 -2.14 4.25
C VAL A 34 2.65 -1.30 5.26
N ALA A 35 2.67 0.01 5.08
CA ALA A 35 2.28 0.98 6.10
C ALA A 35 0.92 1.62 5.79
N VAL A 36 -0.06 1.33 6.62
CA VAL A 36 -1.40 1.91 6.56
C VAL A 36 -1.36 3.33 7.11
N GLY A 37 -1.50 4.32 6.23
CA GLY A 37 -1.61 5.71 6.63
C GLY A 37 -3.02 6.05 7.12
N ILE A 38 -3.13 6.60 8.32
CA ILE A 38 -4.36 7.23 8.83
C ILE A 38 -4.39 8.66 8.29
N ASN A 39 -5.43 8.97 7.52
CA ASN A 39 -5.55 10.24 6.82
C ASN A 39 -6.82 10.95 7.30
N ALA A 40 -6.68 11.98 8.14
CA ALA A 40 -7.81 12.64 8.81
C ALA A 40 -8.87 13.23 7.85
N GLY A 41 -8.49 13.51 6.60
CA GLY A 41 -9.41 14.04 5.57
C GLY A 41 -10.13 12.99 4.72
N LYS A 42 -9.98 11.69 5.00
CA LYS A 42 -10.65 10.61 4.26
C LYS A 42 -11.41 9.71 5.22
N GLU A 43 -12.64 9.35 4.86
CA GLU A 43 -13.39 8.28 5.52
C GLU A 43 -13.15 6.96 4.79
N PRO A 44 -12.27 6.08 5.30
CA PRO A 44 -12.06 4.78 4.70
C PRO A 44 -13.29 3.88 4.92
N MET A 45 -13.54 2.96 3.98
CA MET A 45 -14.58 1.94 4.10
C MET A 45 -14.26 0.94 5.22
N PHE A 46 -12.97 0.67 5.47
CA PHE A 46 -12.50 -0.26 6.49
C PHE A 46 -11.56 0.41 7.49
N SER A 47 -11.64 0.00 8.76
CA SER A 47 -10.79 0.54 9.83
C SER A 47 -9.30 0.30 9.55
N ALA A 48 -8.41 1.07 10.19
CA ALA A 48 -6.97 0.88 10.02
C ALA A 48 -6.52 -0.51 10.47
N GLU A 49 -7.10 -0.99 11.56
CA GLU A 49 -6.85 -2.31 12.15
C GLU A 49 -7.25 -3.41 11.17
N GLN A 50 -8.41 -3.29 10.52
CA GLN A 50 -8.84 -4.27 9.53
C GLN A 50 -7.92 -4.31 8.32
N ARG A 51 -7.47 -3.15 7.85
CA ARG A 51 -6.56 -3.03 6.69
C ARG A 51 -5.17 -3.58 7.03
N GLN A 52 -4.70 -3.34 8.24
CA GLN A 52 -3.45 -3.91 8.76
C GLN A 52 -3.56 -5.44 8.88
N LEU A 53 -4.67 -5.94 9.43
CA LEU A 53 -4.91 -7.39 9.58
C LEU A 53 -4.86 -8.10 8.23
N TRP A 54 -5.47 -7.54 7.18
CA TRP A 54 -5.38 -8.14 5.84
C TRP A 54 -3.95 -8.26 5.34
N ILE A 55 -3.10 -7.26 5.58
CA ILE A 55 -1.70 -7.30 5.20
C ILE A 55 -0.99 -8.45 5.94
N GLU A 56 -1.23 -8.58 7.24
CA GLU A 56 -0.64 -9.64 8.08
C GLU A 56 -1.09 -11.04 7.62
N GLU A 57 -2.38 -11.22 7.33
CA GLU A 57 -2.91 -12.50 6.86
C GLU A 57 -2.34 -12.89 5.49
N ILE A 58 -2.27 -11.95 4.55
CA ILE A 58 -1.78 -12.18 3.19
C ILE A 58 -0.30 -12.54 3.18
N PHE A 59 0.50 -11.93 4.06
CA PHE A 59 1.96 -12.09 4.08
C PHE A 59 2.47 -12.87 5.31
N SER A 60 1.60 -13.62 5.99
CA SER A 60 1.93 -14.39 7.21
C SER A 60 3.11 -15.37 7.04
N GLY A 61 3.39 -15.84 5.82
CA GLY A 61 4.50 -16.73 5.50
C GLY A 61 5.76 -16.06 4.95
N GLU A 62 5.83 -14.72 4.89
CA GLU A 62 6.95 -13.98 4.31
C GLU A 62 7.65 -13.11 5.37
N GLU A 63 8.80 -13.58 5.87
CA GLU A 63 9.54 -12.94 6.97
C GLU A 63 10.07 -11.54 6.61
N LYS A 64 10.25 -11.23 5.33
CA LYS A 64 10.69 -9.90 4.88
C LYS A 64 9.59 -8.85 4.93
N ILE A 65 8.33 -9.25 5.10
CA ILE A 65 7.20 -8.32 5.10
C ILE A 65 6.68 -8.15 6.53
N SER A 66 6.46 -6.89 6.90
CA SER A 66 5.70 -6.55 8.10
C SER A 66 4.67 -5.48 7.78
N SER A 67 3.60 -5.42 8.56
CA SER A 67 2.61 -4.35 8.51
C SER A 67 3.00 -3.21 9.44
N GLY A 68 2.39 -2.04 9.26
CA GLY A 68 2.46 -0.95 10.22
C GLY A 68 1.30 0.01 10.03
N VAL A 69 0.98 0.78 11.06
CA VAL A 69 -0.01 1.86 10.99
C VAL A 69 0.67 3.14 11.46
N TYR A 70 0.40 4.25 10.78
CA TYR A 70 0.97 5.53 11.17
C TYR A 70 0.03 6.69 10.90
N GLU A 71 0.25 7.76 11.64
CA GLU A 71 -0.36 9.07 11.45
C GLU A 71 0.74 10.11 11.20
N GLY A 72 0.42 11.17 10.46
CA GLY A 72 1.35 12.25 10.14
C GLY A 72 2.25 11.96 8.94
N LEU A 73 3.49 12.48 8.99
CA LEU A 73 4.40 12.47 7.85
C LEU A 73 5.02 11.09 7.61
N THR A 74 4.93 10.58 6.37
CA THR A 74 5.55 9.32 5.95
C THR A 74 7.05 9.28 6.23
N VAL A 75 7.76 10.39 6.04
CA VAL A 75 9.21 10.48 6.33
C VAL A 75 9.52 10.28 7.82
N ASN A 76 8.65 10.70 8.73
CA ASN A 76 8.83 10.48 10.17
C ASN A 76 8.62 9.01 10.52
N PHE A 77 7.62 8.36 9.90
CA PHE A 77 7.43 6.93 10.05
C PHE A 77 8.63 6.13 9.50
N CYS A 78 9.19 6.54 8.35
CA CYS A 78 10.41 5.94 7.82
C CYS A 78 11.57 6.02 8.83
N LYS A 79 11.76 7.17 9.48
CA LYS A 79 12.78 7.34 10.55
C LYS A 79 12.57 6.39 11.72
N GLN A 80 11.34 6.29 12.22
CA GLN A 80 10.98 5.40 13.33
C GLN A 80 11.30 3.94 13.00
N MET A 81 11.11 3.55 11.73
CA MET A 81 11.36 2.20 11.25
C MET A 81 12.79 1.99 10.70
N HIS A 82 13.66 3.00 10.79
CA HIS A 82 15.00 3.00 10.20
C HIS A 82 15.00 2.68 8.69
N ALA A 83 13.96 3.12 7.97
CA ALA A 83 13.79 2.94 6.55
C ALA A 83 14.39 4.10 5.75
N ASN A 84 15.09 3.77 4.67
CA ASN A 84 15.69 4.74 3.75
C ASN A 84 14.96 4.81 2.41
N TYR A 85 13.95 3.96 2.20
CA TYR A 85 13.28 3.84 0.92
C TYR A 85 11.76 3.91 1.09
N ILE A 86 11.10 4.68 0.24
CA ILE A 86 9.65 4.66 0.05
C ILE A 86 9.36 3.98 -1.28
N LEU A 87 8.47 3.00 -1.30
CA LEU A 87 7.98 2.38 -2.53
C LEU A 87 6.64 3.01 -2.92
N ARG A 88 6.41 3.25 -4.22
CA ARG A 88 5.12 3.66 -4.77
C ARG A 88 4.81 2.88 -6.06
N GLY A 89 3.55 2.48 -6.21
CA GLY A 89 3.05 1.84 -7.42
C GLY A 89 2.47 2.89 -8.38
N ILE A 90 2.80 2.80 -9.67
CA ILE A 90 2.31 3.69 -10.73
C ILE A 90 1.49 2.89 -11.73
N ARG A 91 0.22 3.26 -11.98
CA ARG A 91 -0.61 2.60 -13.00
C ARG A 91 -0.69 3.43 -14.27
N TYR A 92 -0.89 4.73 -14.11
CA TYR A 92 -1.04 5.69 -15.21
C TYR A 92 -0.09 6.86 -15.05
N VAL A 93 0.08 7.64 -16.13
CA VAL A 93 0.91 8.86 -16.13
C VAL A 93 0.43 9.87 -15.07
N SER A 94 -0.88 10.00 -14.87
CA SER A 94 -1.45 10.89 -13.86
C SER A 94 -1.10 10.48 -12.43
N ASP A 95 -0.99 9.16 -12.15
CA ASP A 95 -0.48 8.70 -10.85
C ASP A 95 0.96 9.17 -10.67
N PHE A 96 1.80 9.05 -11.70
CA PHE A 96 3.20 9.46 -11.62
C PHE A 96 3.37 10.95 -11.31
N GLU A 97 2.60 11.83 -11.94
CA GLU A 97 2.68 13.28 -11.66
C GLU A 97 2.37 13.60 -10.21
N TYR A 98 1.28 13.02 -9.68
CA TYR A 98 0.88 13.19 -8.28
C TYR A 98 1.92 12.61 -7.31
N GLU A 99 2.37 11.38 -7.56
CA GLU A 99 3.31 10.68 -6.70
C GLU A 99 4.71 11.28 -6.73
N LYS A 100 5.14 11.81 -7.88
CA LYS A 100 6.39 12.55 -8.02
C LYS A 100 6.40 13.80 -7.14
N ALA A 101 5.31 14.56 -7.12
CA ALA A 101 5.21 15.75 -6.27
C ALA A 101 5.36 15.40 -4.77
N ILE A 102 4.75 14.29 -4.34
CA ILE A 102 4.90 13.77 -2.97
C ILE A 102 6.33 13.31 -2.69
N ALA A 103 6.96 12.61 -3.63
CA ALA A 103 8.35 12.18 -3.49
C ALA A 103 9.32 13.36 -3.37
N ASP A 104 9.17 14.39 -4.20
CA ASP A 104 9.99 15.60 -4.14
C ASP A 104 9.78 16.34 -2.79
N ALA A 105 8.55 16.40 -2.29
CA ALA A 105 8.25 16.96 -0.96
C ALA A 105 8.90 16.15 0.17
N ASN A 106 8.82 14.82 0.13
CA ASN A 106 9.46 13.94 1.11
C ASN A 106 10.99 14.11 1.09
N ARG A 107 11.61 14.20 -0.10
CA ARG A 107 13.05 14.42 -0.25
C ARG A 107 13.51 15.77 0.29
N ASN A 108 12.70 16.82 0.13
CA ASN A 108 12.99 18.13 0.72
C ASN A 108 12.91 18.11 2.25
N LEU A 109 11.99 17.33 2.83
CA LEU A 109 11.87 17.15 4.27
C LEU A 109 13.00 16.27 4.83
N ASP A 110 13.42 15.26 4.07
CA ASP A 110 14.55 14.42 4.41
C ASP A 110 15.28 13.87 3.16
N PRO A 111 16.49 14.37 2.85
CA PRO A 111 17.23 13.94 1.67
C PRO A 111 17.84 12.54 1.79
N THR A 112 17.77 11.90 2.97
CA THR A 112 18.27 10.54 3.19
C THR A 112 17.23 9.45 2.87
N ILE A 113 15.99 9.85 2.56
CA ILE A 113 14.89 8.97 2.19
C ILE A 113 14.65 9.07 0.68
N GLU A 114 14.82 7.96 -0.03
CA GLU A 114 14.66 7.88 -1.48
C GLU A 114 13.31 7.24 -1.86
N THR A 115 12.67 7.71 -2.94
CA THR A 115 11.41 7.12 -3.42
C THR A 115 11.62 6.29 -4.68
N PHE A 116 11.19 5.03 -4.64
CA PHE A 116 11.20 4.08 -5.74
C PHE A 116 9.80 3.94 -6.33
N PHE A 117 9.72 4.06 -7.65
CA PHE A 117 8.48 3.84 -8.40
C PHE A 117 8.54 2.51 -9.13
N LEU A 118 7.50 1.69 -8.98
CA LEU A 118 7.29 0.50 -9.78
C LEU A 118 6.00 0.67 -10.58
N THR A 119 6.05 0.40 -11.88
CA THR A 119 4.85 0.36 -12.71
C THR A 119 4.08 -0.93 -12.44
N CYS A 120 2.75 -0.83 -12.29
CA CYS A 120 1.89 -2.00 -12.10
C CYS A 120 1.89 -2.89 -13.36
N GLU A 121 1.73 -4.21 -13.19
CA GLU A 121 1.49 -5.08 -14.34
C GLU A 121 0.20 -4.70 -15.08
N PRO A 122 0.14 -4.77 -16.42
CA PRO A 122 -1.02 -4.32 -17.21
C PRO A 122 -2.37 -4.91 -16.78
N LYS A 123 -2.38 -6.18 -16.34
CA LYS A 123 -3.60 -6.85 -15.83
C LYS A 123 -4.16 -6.24 -14.54
N TYR A 124 -3.36 -5.49 -13.79
CA TYR A 124 -3.76 -4.86 -12.52
C TYR A 124 -3.95 -3.34 -12.64
N THR A 125 -3.71 -2.74 -13.81
CA THR A 125 -3.80 -1.29 -14.01
C THR A 125 -5.19 -0.74 -13.71
N SER A 126 -6.25 -1.50 -14.02
CA SER A 126 -7.65 -1.14 -13.72
C SER A 126 -8.05 -1.37 -12.25
N VAL A 127 -7.17 -1.95 -11.42
CA VAL A 127 -7.49 -2.40 -10.06
C VAL A 127 -7.24 -1.30 -9.03
N ALA A 128 -8.06 -0.24 -9.09
CA ALA A 128 -8.03 0.83 -8.12
C ALA A 128 -8.98 0.54 -6.93
N SER A 129 -8.52 0.73 -5.69
CA SER A 129 -9.37 0.57 -4.50
C SER A 129 -10.64 1.44 -4.55
N THR A 130 -10.59 2.61 -5.19
CA THR A 130 -11.79 3.44 -5.40
C THR A 130 -12.85 2.73 -6.24
N ILE A 131 -12.46 2.05 -7.33
CA ILE A 131 -13.37 1.27 -8.17
C ILE A 131 -13.89 0.06 -7.40
N VAL A 132 -13.01 -0.65 -6.70
CA VAL A 132 -13.38 -1.80 -5.86
C VAL A 132 -14.41 -1.41 -4.79
N ARG A 133 -14.20 -0.29 -4.10
CA ARG A 133 -15.17 0.23 -3.10
C ARG A 133 -16.51 0.58 -3.73
N ASP A 134 -16.52 1.13 -4.94
CA ASP A 134 -17.76 1.46 -5.64
C ASP A 134 -18.56 0.20 -5.99
N ILE A 135 -17.89 -0.85 -6.48
CA ILE A 135 -18.51 -2.16 -6.73
C ILE A 135 -19.13 -2.72 -5.45
N ILE A 136 -18.39 -2.72 -4.34
CA ILE A 136 -18.87 -3.23 -3.04
C ILE A 136 -20.08 -2.44 -2.54
N ARG A 137 -20.04 -1.10 -2.61
CA ARG A 137 -21.16 -0.24 -2.16
C ARG A 137 -22.46 -0.49 -2.91
N ASN A 138 -22.34 -0.87 -4.18
CA ASN A 138 -23.48 -1.13 -5.05
C ASN A 138 -23.86 -2.63 -5.11
N GLY A 139 -23.31 -3.46 -4.21
CA GLY A 139 -23.66 -4.88 -4.10
C GLY A 139 -23.08 -5.79 -5.19
N GLY A 140 -22.09 -5.32 -5.95
CA GLY A 140 -21.39 -6.13 -6.95
C GLY A 140 -20.28 -7.02 -6.35
N ASP A 141 -19.87 -8.06 -7.09
CA ASP A 141 -18.76 -8.93 -6.67
C ASP A 141 -17.40 -8.37 -7.10
N ALA A 142 -16.61 -7.92 -6.12
CA ALA A 142 -15.27 -7.41 -6.32
C ALA A 142 -14.16 -8.45 -6.13
N SER A 143 -14.49 -9.73 -5.92
CA SER A 143 -13.51 -10.79 -5.58
C SER A 143 -12.36 -10.92 -6.57
N GLN A 144 -12.63 -10.75 -7.87
CA GLN A 144 -11.61 -10.81 -8.93
C GLN A 144 -10.48 -9.76 -8.80
N PHE A 145 -10.68 -8.73 -7.98
CA PHE A 145 -9.73 -7.63 -7.76
C PHE A 145 -8.96 -7.75 -6.45
N LEU A 146 -9.32 -8.74 -5.62
CA LEU A 146 -8.93 -8.82 -4.22
C LEU A 146 -8.17 -10.12 -3.94
N PRO A 147 -7.20 -10.08 -3.01
CA PRO A 147 -6.68 -11.30 -2.39
C PRO A 147 -7.80 -12.06 -1.68
N ASP A 148 -7.69 -13.39 -1.59
CA ASP A 148 -8.73 -14.26 -1.03
C ASP A 148 -9.08 -13.90 0.42
N GLN A 149 -8.09 -13.51 1.22
CA GLN A 149 -8.25 -13.08 2.62
C GLN A 149 -9.18 -11.86 2.70
N VAL A 150 -8.97 -10.88 1.82
CA VAL A 150 -9.76 -9.65 1.76
C VAL A 150 -11.15 -9.94 1.23
N ALA A 151 -11.27 -10.70 0.15
CA ALA A 151 -12.56 -11.07 -0.44
C ALA A 151 -13.44 -11.85 0.57
N SER A 152 -12.85 -12.81 1.28
CA SER A 152 -13.54 -13.60 2.29
C SER A 152 -13.96 -12.76 3.50
N SER A 153 -13.08 -11.88 3.98
CA SER A 153 -13.35 -10.97 5.09
C SER A 153 -14.50 -9.98 4.77
N ILE A 154 -14.55 -9.47 3.55
CA ILE A 154 -15.63 -8.57 3.10
C ILE A 154 -16.95 -9.32 2.97
N ARG A 155 -16.95 -10.52 2.36
CA ARG A 155 -18.16 -11.35 2.24
C ARG A 155 -18.77 -11.75 3.58
N ALA A 156 -17.95 -11.92 4.63
CA ALA A 156 -18.44 -12.25 5.97
C ALA A 156 -19.11 -11.06 6.70
N LYS A 157 -18.95 -9.83 6.20
CA LYS A 157 -19.50 -8.59 6.81
C LYS A 157 -20.74 -8.05 6.10
N ILE A 158 -21.07 -8.58 4.93
CA ILE A 158 -22.24 -8.22 4.11
C ILE A 158 -23.27 -9.35 4.27
#